data_AF-A0A3D4UXW1-F1
#
_entry.id   AF-A0A3D4UXW1-F1
#
_cell.length_a   1.000
_cell.length_b   1.000
_cell.length_c   1.000
_cell.angle_alpha   90.00
_cell.angle_beta   90.00
_cell.angle_gamma   90.00
#
_symmetry.space_group_name_H-M   'P 1'
#
loop_
_entity.id
_entity.type
_entity.pdbx_description
1 polymer ?
#
loop_
_entity_poly.entity_id
_entity_poly.type
_entity_poly.pdbx_seq_one_letter_code
_entity_poly.pdbx_strand_id
1 'polypeptide(L)'
;EEELHNFSNFVYESRLKFGVAREQARKDLPLSTYTEAYWQMNLHNLFHFLRLRMHPHAKLEIREFAEQIFQIVKDIVPVAAEAFEDYALGGQYFSREEMKCLRAMLNGAMGVALYTNDFKTDSNSILYTKELFDGVASLSETQNVMPATPNDLNNKERKKLLSRFISNKRERAEFWKKINE
;
A
#
# COMPACT_ATOMS: atom_id res chain seq x y z
N GLU A 1 31.79 14.71 -17.70
CA GLU A 1 30.84 15.68 -17.11
C GLU A 1 31.48 17.03 -16.89
N GLU A 2 32.59 17.07 -16.15
CA GLU A 2 33.37 18.30 -15.91
C GLU A 2 33.74 19.06 -17.19
N GLU A 3 34.24 18.37 -18.22
CA GLU A 3 34.55 18.99 -19.51
C GLU A 3 33.34 19.68 -20.15
N LEU A 4 32.15 19.06 -20.06
CA LEU A 4 30.91 19.61 -20.61
C LEU A 4 30.48 20.85 -19.83
N HIS A 5 30.56 20.82 -18.50
CA HIS A 5 30.26 21.99 -17.67
C HIS A 5 31.24 23.14 -17.96
N ASN A 6 32.54 22.84 -18.06
CA ASN A 6 33.57 23.83 -18.40
C ASN A 6 33.33 24.43 -19.79
N PHE A 7 32.95 23.61 -20.77
CA PHE A 7 32.63 24.07 -22.11
C PHE A 7 31.38 24.96 -22.13
N SER A 8 30.29 24.56 -21.46
CA SER A 8 29.08 25.39 -21.33
C SER A 8 29.38 26.74 -20.68
N ASN A 9 30.19 26.76 -19.62
CA ASN A 9 30.63 28.00 -18.97
C ASN A 9 31.49 28.87 -19.90
N PHE A 10 32.42 28.27 -20.66
CA PHE A 10 33.21 29.00 -21.64
C PHE A 10 32.35 29.66 -22.72
N VAL A 11 31.33 28.96 -23.23
CA VAL A 11 30.40 29.50 -24.23
C VAL A 11 29.58 30.65 -23.64
N TYR A 12 29.06 30.49 -22.42
CA TYR A 12 28.33 31.53 -21.69
C TYR A 12 29.17 32.81 -21.55
N GLU A 13 30.39 32.69 -21.03
CA GLU A 13 31.32 33.82 -20.84
C GLU A 13 31.72 34.47 -22.17
N SER A 14 31.93 33.67 -23.21
CA SER A 14 32.26 34.18 -24.54
C SER A 14 31.12 35.05 -25.09
N ARG A 15 29.86 34.61 -24.96
CA ARG A 15 28.70 35.41 -25.39
C ARG A 15 28.57 36.72 -24.63
N LEU A 16 28.81 36.72 -23.33
CA LEU A 16 28.80 37.94 -22.53
C LEU A 16 29.86 38.93 -23.03
N LYS A 17 31.07 38.46 -23.37
CA LYS A 17 32.14 39.29 -23.95
C LYS A 17 31.76 39.90 -25.30
N PHE A 18 30.94 39.20 -26.10
CA PHE A 18 30.40 39.72 -27.37
C PHE A 18 29.20 40.67 -27.19
N GLY A 19 28.80 41.00 -25.95
CA GLY A 19 27.70 41.93 -25.68
C GLY A 19 26.30 41.32 -25.77
N VAL A 20 26.19 39.98 -25.78
CA VAL A 20 24.89 39.30 -25.76
C VAL A 20 24.21 39.52 -24.40
N ALA A 21 22.91 39.79 -24.40
CA ALA A 21 22.11 39.92 -23.17
C ALA A 21 22.17 38.63 -22.31
N ARG A 22 22.22 38.78 -20.99
CA ARG A 22 22.43 37.66 -20.05
C ARG A 22 21.35 36.58 -20.16
N GLU A 23 20.10 36.98 -20.39
CA GLU A 23 18.96 36.08 -20.58
C GLU A 23 19.10 35.17 -21.82
N GLN A 24 19.78 35.65 -22.86
CA GLN A 24 20.06 34.90 -24.08
C GLN A 24 21.34 34.08 -23.95
N ALA A 25 22.33 34.58 -23.19
CA ALA A 25 23.56 33.86 -22.93
C ALA A 25 23.33 32.61 -22.07
N ARG A 26 22.47 32.69 -21.04
CA ARG A 26 22.23 31.59 -20.07
C ARG A 26 21.57 30.34 -20.64
N LYS A 27 21.06 30.37 -21.88
CA LYS A 27 20.38 29.23 -22.50
C LYS A 27 21.28 28.02 -22.77
N ASP A 28 22.60 28.27 -22.86
CA ASP A 28 23.60 27.24 -23.10
C ASP A 28 24.11 26.59 -21.79
N LEU A 29 23.65 27.10 -20.63
CA LEU A 29 23.96 26.51 -19.32
C LEU A 29 23.13 25.22 -19.12
N PRO A 30 23.73 24.17 -18.53
CA PRO A 30 23.05 22.91 -18.29
C PRO A 30 22.01 23.02 -17.18
N LEU A 31 21.07 22.07 -17.15
CA LEU A 31 20.02 21.98 -16.10
C LEU A 31 20.59 21.71 -14.70
N SER A 32 21.82 21.20 -14.61
CA SER A 32 22.58 20.97 -13.37
C SER A 32 23.09 22.27 -12.72
N THR A 33 22.89 23.43 -13.36
CA THR A 33 23.30 24.72 -12.81
C THR A 33 22.50 25.04 -11.54
N TYR A 34 23.20 25.27 -10.43
CA TYR A 34 22.55 25.64 -9.16
C TYR A 34 21.79 26.95 -9.27
N THR A 35 20.63 26.97 -8.62
CA THR A 35 19.78 28.15 -8.50
C THR A 35 19.29 28.26 -7.07
N GLU A 36 19.10 29.49 -6.63
CA GLU A 36 18.50 29.80 -5.33
C GLU A 36 17.09 30.32 -5.55
N ALA A 37 16.18 29.94 -4.66
CA ALA A 37 14.80 30.40 -4.71
C ALA A 37 14.25 30.55 -3.29
N TYR A 38 13.48 31.62 -3.07
CA TYR A 38 12.69 31.76 -1.85
C TYR A 38 11.38 31.01 -2.02
N TRP A 39 11.07 30.18 -1.04
CA TRP A 39 9.85 29.37 -1.06
C TRP A 39 9.07 29.56 0.24
N GLN A 40 7.82 30.03 0.11
CA GLN A 40 6.90 30.22 1.22
C GLN A 40 5.62 29.43 0.95
N MET A 41 5.19 28.65 1.94
CA MET A 41 3.94 27.88 1.87
C MET A 41 3.38 27.56 3.26
N ASN A 42 2.11 27.15 3.29
CA ASN A 42 1.47 26.66 4.50
C ASN A 42 1.87 25.20 4.78
N LEU A 43 1.64 24.75 6.03
CA LEU A 43 2.02 23.42 6.49
C LEU A 43 1.28 22.29 5.75
N HIS A 44 0.00 22.48 5.43
CA HIS A 44 -0.79 21.46 4.73
C HIS A 44 -0.22 21.13 3.34
N ASN A 45 0.08 22.17 2.55
CA ASN A 45 0.67 22.01 1.22
C ASN A 45 2.11 21.50 1.30
N LEU A 46 2.84 21.88 2.36
CA LEU A 46 4.18 21.36 2.61
C LEU A 46 4.14 19.84 2.84
N PHE A 47 3.26 19.34 3.70
CA PHE A 47 3.11 17.90 3.90
C PHE A 47 2.66 17.17 2.64
N HIS A 48 1.76 17.77 1.85
CA HIS A 48 1.42 17.19 0.55
C HIS A 48 2.63 17.09 -0.39
N PHE A 49 3.47 18.14 -0.46
CA PHE A 49 4.70 18.14 -1.24
C PHE A 49 5.68 17.07 -0.74
N LEU A 50 5.93 17.02 0.57
CA LEU A 50 6.85 16.06 1.19
C LEU A 50 6.42 14.63 0.91
N ARG A 51 5.12 14.32 1.00
CA ARG A 51 4.59 12.98 0.68
C ARG A 51 4.93 12.53 -0.74
N LEU A 52 4.88 13.45 -1.70
CA LEU A 52 5.21 13.16 -3.10
C LEU A 52 6.71 13.08 -3.36
N ARG A 53 7.52 13.89 -2.67
CA ARG A 53 8.96 14.03 -2.94
C ARG A 53 9.85 13.14 -2.10
N MET A 54 9.36 12.63 -0.97
CA MET A 54 10.02 11.58 -0.18
C MET A 54 9.72 10.17 -0.71
N HIS A 55 8.85 10.04 -1.73
CA HIS A 55 8.51 8.73 -2.30
C HIS A 55 9.73 8.08 -2.99
N PRO A 56 9.92 6.75 -2.93
CA PRO A 56 11.03 6.06 -3.61
C PRO A 56 11.14 6.30 -5.12
N HIS A 57 10.00 6.55 -5.80
CA HIS A 57 9.94 6.89 -7.23
C HIS A 57 10.32 8.34 -7.56
N ALA A 58 10.45 9.23 -6.57
CA ALA A 58 10.98 10.56 -6.80
C ALA A 58 12.47 10.50 -7.13
N LYS A 59 12.97 11.48 -7.91
CA LYS A 59 14.39 11.60 -8.21
C LYS A 59 15.19 11.79 -6.92
N LEU A 60 16.42 11.25 -6.88
CA LEU A 60 17.24 11.27 -5.68
C LEU A 60 17.46 12.69 -5.16
N GLU A 61 17.80 13.62 -6.05
CA GLU A 61 18.18 14.99 -5.70
C GLU A 61 17.03 15.70 -4.96
N ILE A 62 15.81 15.62 -5.49
CA ILE A 62 14.65 16.26 -4.86
C ILE A 62 14.19 15.54 -3.59
N ARG A 63 14.46 14.23 -3.50
CA ARG A 63 14.17 13.44 -2.30
C ARG A 63 15.09 13.84 -1.15
N GLU A 64 16.39 13.97 -1.40
CA GLU A 64 17.35 14.46 -0.40
C GLU A 64 16.97 15.86 0.11
N PHE A 65 16.57 16.78 -0.78
CA PHE A 65 16.03 18.08 -0.37
C PHE A 65 14.77 17.94 0.51
N ALA A 66 13.82 17.08 0.12
CA ALA A 66 12.59 16.88 0.87
C ALA A 66 12.85 16.26 2.26
N GLU A 67 13.76 15.30 2.37
CA GLU A 67 14.16 14.68 3.64
C GLU A 67 14.77 15.71 4.59
N GLN A 68 15.68 16.58 4.10
CA GLN A 68 16.26 17.65 4.93
C GLN A 68 15.21 18.67 5.38
N ILE A 69 14.31 19.08 4.48
CA ILE A 69 13.18 19.96 4.84
C ILE A 69 12.33 19.30 5.93
N PHE A 70 12.06 18.01 5.81
CA PHE A 70 11.24 17.31 6.80
C PHE A 70 11.89 17.25 8.19
N GLN A 71 13.22 17.12 8.28
CA GLN A 71 13.91 17.21 9.58
C GLN A 71 13.70 18.58 10.24
N ILE A 72 13.83 19.66 9.49
CA ILE A 72 13.56 21.01 10.00
C ILE A 72 12.10 21.14 10.46
N VAL A 73 11.15 20.56 9.70
CA VAL A 73 9.72 20.57 10.06
C VAL A 73 9.45 19.78 11.34
N LYS A 74 10.12 18.64 11.56
CA LYS A 74 10.00 17.86 12.80
C LYS A 74 10.40 18.67 14.03
N ASP A 75 11.46 19.46 13.92
CA ASP A 75 11.93 20.30 15.02
C ASP A 75 10.95 21.43 15.35
N ILE A 76 10.26 21.99 14.35
CA ILE A 76 9.36 23.14 14.52
C ILE A 76 7.94 22.72 14.92
N VAL A 77 7.40 21.65 14.33
CA VAL A 77 6.00 21.19 14.52
C VAL A 77 5.93 19.67 14.77
N PRO A 78 6.49 19.17 15.89
CA PRO A 78 6.69 17.74 16.11
C PRO A 78 5.39 16.92 16.09
N VAL A 79 4.32 17.42 16.73
CA VAL A 79 3.02 16.70 16.81
C VAL A 79 2.41 16.52 15.41
N ALA A 80 2.52 17.54 14.56
CA ALA A 80 1.98 17.47 13.20
C ALA A 80 2.86 16.59 12.30
N ALA A 81 4.17 16.59 12.51
CA ALA A 81 5.10 15.74 11.80
C ALA A 81 4.91 14.25 12.15
N GLU A 82 4.70 13.92 13.43
CA GLU A 82 4.38 12.56 13.89
C GLU A 82 3.11 12.03 13.20
N ALA A 83 2.02 12.81 13.23
CA ALA A 83 0.79 12.44 12.53
C ALA A 83 1.00 12.28 11.00
N PHE A 84 1.88 13.07 10.40
CA PHE A 84 2.21 12.94 8.99
C PHE A 84 2.95 11.62 8.69
N GLU A 85 3.88 11.19 9.56
CA GLU A 85 4.56 9.89 9.40
C GLU A 85 3.57 8.74 9.50
N ASP A 86 2.72 8.74 10.53
CA ASP A 86 1.79 7.65 10.80
C ASP A 86 0.72 7.50 9.71
N TYR A 87 0.08 8.61 9.33
CA TYR A 87 -1.11 8.55 8.49
C TYR A 87 -0.83 8.80 7.00
N ALA A 88 0.21 9.56 6.65
CA ALA A 88 0.46 9.95 5.27
C ALA A 88 1.63 9.21 4.61
N LEU A 89 2.72 8.94 5.35
CA LEU A 89 3.86 8.18 4.84
C LEU A 89 3.70 6.67 5.06
N GLY A 90 3.33 6.26 6.28
CA GLY A 90 3.08 4.86 6.64
C GLY A 90 1.68 4.35 6.29
N GLY A 91 0.75 5.27 6.03
CA GLY A 91 -0.62 4.94 5.68
C GLY A 91 -0.76 4.31 4.30
N GLN A 92 -1.74 3.40 4.16
CA GLN A 92 -2.14 2.82 2.89
C GLN A 92 -3.61 3.12 2.61
N TYR A 93 -3.90 3.43 1.35
CA TYR A 93 -5.26 3.63 0.89
C TYR A 93 -5.78 2.34 0.28
N PHE A 94 -6.92 1.90 0.78
CA PHE A 94 -7.65 0.77 0.21
C PHE A 94 -8.84 1.29 -0.60
N SER A 95 -9.01 0.74 -1.79
CA SER A 95 -10.23 0.90 -2.57
C SER A 95 -11.41 0.25 -1.86
N ARG A 96 -12.62 0.62 -2.31
CA ARG A 96 -13.87 0.08 -1.75
C ARG A 96 -13.92 -1.46 -1.79
N GLU A 97 -13.45 -2.07 -2.87
CA GLU A 97 -13.51 -3.54 -3.02
C GLU A 97 -12.45 -4.23 -2.16
N GLU A 98 -11.25 -3.66 -2.03
CA GLU A 98 -10.22 -4.15 -1.11
C GLU A 98 -10.71 -4.09 0.35
N MET A 99 -11.39 -3.01 0.73
CA MET A 99 -12.00 -2.89 2.06
C MET A 99 -13.09 -3.93 2.33
N LYS A 100 -13.89 -4.31 1.33
CA LYS A 100 -14.85 -5.42 1.46
C LYS A 100 -14.14 -6.75 1.69
N CYS A 101 -13.08 -7.01 0.92
CA CYS A 101 -12.25 -8.20 1.07
C CYS A 101 -11.66 -8.27 2.48
N LEU A 102 -11.04 -7.19 2.96
CA LEU A 102 -10.46 -7.11 4.29
C LEU A 102 -11.50 -7.37 5.40
N ARG A 103 -12.70 -6.80 5.26
CA ARG A 103 -13.81 -7.04 6.21
C ARG A 103 -14.24 -8.51 6.22
N ALA A 104 -14.37 -9.14 5.06
CA ALA A 104 -14.68 -10.56 4.95
C ALA A 104 -13.57 -11.44 5.55
N MET A 105 -12.30 -11.07 5.36
CA MET A 105 -11.17 -11.73 6.00
C MET A 105 -11.24 -11.68 7.52
N LEU A 106 -11.43 -10.49 8.08
CA LEU A 106 -11.48 -10.28 9.53
C LEU A 106 -12.68 -10.97 10.19
N ASN A 107 -13.81 -11.09 9.48
CA ASN A 107 -15.00 -11.81 9.96
C ASN A 107 -14.88 -13.34 9.85
N GLY A 108 -13.69 -13.88 9.55
CA GLY A 108 -13.44 -15.32 9.44
C GLY A 108 -13.93 -15.97 8.15
N ALA A 109 -14.47 -15.18 7.21
CA ALA A 109 -15.10 -15.68 6.00
C ALA A 109 -14.08 -16.17 4.94
N MET A 110 -12.84 -15.63 4.95
CA MET A 110 -11.74 -16.09 4.09
C MET A 110 -10.97 -17.28 4.63
N GLY A 111 -11.23 -17.68 5.89
CA GLY A 111 -10.73 -18.94 6.42
C GLY A 111 -11.20 -20.15 5.61
N VAL A 112 -12.23 -20.00 4.76
CA VAL A 112 -12.74 -21.04 3.86
C VAL A 112 -12.08 -21.00 2.48
N ALA A 113 -11.68 -19.82 1.98
CA ALA A 113 -11.14 -19.64 0.63
C ALA A 113 -9.65 -20.01 0.52
N LEU A 114 -8.88 -19.94 1.62
CA LEU A 114 -7.47 -20.35 1.63
C LEU A 114 -7.28 -21.88 1.61
N TYR A 115 -8.31 -22.68 1.90
CA TYR A 115 -8.25 -24.15 1.81
C TYR A 115 -8.59 -24.69 0.42
N THR A 116 -9.01 -23.84 -0.52
CA THR A 116 -9.15 -24.20 -1.93
C THR A 116 -7.94 -23.64 -2.67
N ASN A 117 -7.08 -24.54 -3.16
CA ASN A 117 -5.75 -24.29 -3.76
C ASN A 117 -5.73 -23.44 -5.06
N ASP A 118 -6.67 -22.52 -5.28
CA ASP A 118 -6.83 -21.82 -6.54
C ASP A 118 -6.62 -20.30 -6.42
N PHE A 119 -5.44 -19.89 -5.93
CA PHE A 119 -4.92 -18.55 -6.22
C PHE A 119 -4.05 -18.62 -7.48
N LYS A 120 -4.68 -18.54 -8.66
CA LYS A 120 -3.97 -18.14 -9.88
C LYS A 120 -3.96 -16.63 -9.97
N THR A 121 -2.78 -16.06 -9.74
CA THR A 121 -2.42 -14.67 -10.00
C THR A 121 -2.45 -14.39 -11.50
N ASP A 122 -3.57 -13.90 -12.00
CA ASP A 122 -3.64 -13.14 -13.24
C ASP A 122 -4.53 -11.93 -13.00
N SER A 123 -4.07 -10.75 -13.44
CA SER A 123 -4.66 -9.43 -13.16
C SER A 123 -6.10 -9.21 -13.66
N ASN A 124 -6.75 -10.25 -14.20
CA ASN A 124 -8.16 -10.28 -14.60
C ASN A 124 -9.04 -11.18 -13.70
N SER A 125 -8.51 -11.76 -12.61
CA SER A 125 -9.24 -12.71 -11.75
C SER A 125 -10.08 -12.09 -10.63
N ILE A 126 -10.40 -10.80 -10.69
CA ILE A 126 -11.38 -10.17 -9.79
C ILE A 126 -12.78 -10.82 -9.94
N LEU A 127 -13.03 -11.52 -11.05
CA LEU A 127 -14.31 -12.16 -11.36
C LEU A 127 -14.68 -13.34 -10.46
N TYR A 128 -13.73 -14.04 -9.83
CA TYR A 128 -14.07 -15.15 -8.92
C TYR A 128 -14.48 -14.68 -7.53
N THR A 129 -14.25 -13.41 -7.19
CA THR A 129 -14.63 -12.89 -5.88
C THR A 129 -16.13 -12.70 -5.75
N LYS A 130 -16.87 -12.33 -6.81
CA LYS A 130 -18.31 -12.06 -6.71
C LYS A 130 -19.12 -13.33 -6.45
N GLU A 131 -18.83 -14.42 -7.16
CA GLU A 131 -19.52 -15.71 -6.94
C GLU A 131 -19.14 -16.35 -5.60
N LEU A 132 -17.88 -16.23 -5.16
CA LEU A 132 -17.48 -16.63 -3.81
C LEU A 132 -18.15 -15.75 -2.74
N PHE A 133 -18.23 -14.43 -2.96
CA PHE A 133 -18.83 -13.48 -2.02
C PHE A 133 -20.33 -13.66 -1.89
N ASP A 134 -21.05 -13.86 -3.00
CA ASP A 134 -22.50 -14.08 -2.98
C ASP A 134 -22.84 -15.41 -2.26
N GLY A 135 -22.00 -16.45 -2.45
CA GLY A 135 -22.09 -17.70 -1.71
C GLY A 135 -21.83 -17.55 -0.21
N VAL A 136 -20.79 -16.81 0.18
CA VAL A 136 -20.41 -16.59 1.59
C VAL A 136 -21.37 -15.62 2.30
N ALA A 137 -21.90 -14.62 1.61
CA ALA A 137 -22.92 -13.70 2.14
C ALA A 137 -24.20 -14.45 2.52
N SER A 138 -24.63 -15.43 1.71
CA SER A 138 -25.78 -16.28 2.04
C SER A 138 -25.56 -17.22 3.25
N LEU A 139 -24.30 -17.50 3.60
CA LEU A 139 -23.92 -18.32 4.74
C LEU A 139 -23.73 -17.52 6.04
N SER A 140 -23.57 -16.19 5.94
CA SER A 140 -23.37 -15.29 7.08
C SER A 140 -24.63 -15.06 7.94
N GLU A 141 -25.81 -15.51 7.48
CA GLU A 141 -27.03 -15.53 8.30
C GLU A 141 -27.10 -16.72 9.28
N THR A 142 -26.18 -17.68 9.18
CA THR A 142 -26.09 -18.81 10.12
C THR A 142 -24.76 -18.83 10.86
N GLN A 143 -24.85 -18.76 12.19
CA GLN A 143 -23.79 -18.56 13.17
C GLN A 143 -22.52 -19.42 12.98
N ASN A 144 -21.37 -18.79 13.31
CA ASN A 144 -20.17 -19.34 13.94
C ASN A 144 -19.89 -20.84 13.79
N VAL A 145 -18.99 -21.21 12.86
CA VAL A 145 -18.25 -22.48 12.95
C VAL A 145 -16.85 -22.32 12.34
N MET A 146 -15.82 -22.52 13.15
CA MET A 146 -14.64 -23.30 12.73
C MET A 146 -14.59 -24.54 13.63
N PRO A 147 -14.25 -25.72 13.10
CA PRO A 147 -12.87 -26.19 13.28
C PRO A 147 -12.30 -27.00 12.09
N ALA A 148 -10.96 -27.07 12.07
CA ALA A 148 -10.17 -27.89 11.17
C ALA A 148 -10.28 -29.41 11.46
N THR A 149 -10.08 -30.20 10.41
CA THR A 149 -10.21 -31.67 10.34
C THR A 149 -8.93 -32.43 10.69
N PRO A 150 -9.01 -33.69 11.16
CA PRO A 150 -8.02 -34.72 10.86
C PRO A 150 -8.26 -35.33 9.48
N ASN A 151 -7.22 -35.28 8.63
CA ASN A 151 -7.11 -35.96 7.35
C ASN A 151 -7.20 -37.48 7.52
N ASP A 152 -8.12 -38.13 6.79
CA ASP A 152 -7.97 -39.47 6.17
C ASP A 152 -9.31 -40.15 5.75
N LEU A 153 -10.36 -39.39 5.40
CA LEU A 153 -11.64 -39.97 4.94
C LEU A 153 -12.11 -39.41 3.59
N ASN A 154 -12.61 -40.31 2.73
CA ASN A 154 -13.10 -40.05 1.38
C ASN A 154 -14.35 -39.14 1.41
N ASN A 155 -14.48 -38.29 0.40
CA ASN A 155 -15.44 -37.19 0.27
C ASN A 155 -16.92 -37.60 0.43
N LYS A 156 -17.26 -38.85 0.10
CA LYS A 156 -18.61 -39.42 0.26
C LYS A 156 -18.94 -39.77 1.72
N GLU A 157 -17.95 -40.19 2.49
CA GLU A 157 -18.08 -40.49 3.92
C GLU A 157 -18.11 -39.21 4.76
N ARG A 158 -17.34 -38.19 4.37
CA ARG A 158 -17.39 -36.84 4.99
C ARG A 158 -18.79 -36.24 4.92
N LYS A 159 -19.46 -36.28 3.75
CA LYS A 159 -20.85 -35.78 3.61
C LYS A 159 -21.86 -36.56 4.46
N LYS A 160 -21.68 -37.88 4.59
CA LYS A 160 -22.55 -38.75 5.38
C LYS A 160 -22.35 -38.57 6.89
N LEU A 161 -21.11 -38.32 7.32
CA LEU A 161 -20.78 -38.00 8.71
C LEU A 161 -21.24 -36.59 9.07
N LEU A 162 -21.06 -35.60 8.21
CA LEU A 162 -21.54 -34.24 8.42
C LEU A 162 -23.06 -34.17 8.49
N SER A 163 -23.80 -34.88 7.61
CA SER A 163 -25.27 -34.90 7.69
C SER A 163 -25.79 -35.59 8.96
N ARG A 164 -25.08 -36.62 9.43
CA ARG A 164 -25.39 -37.34 10.68
C ARG A 164 -25.03 -36.52 11.93
N PHE A 165 -23.91 -35.79 11.90
CA PHE A 165 -23.46 -34.86 12.94
C PHE A 165 -24.31 -33.58 13.01
N ILE A 166 -24.93 -33.18 11.90
CA ILE A 166 -25.88 -32.06 11.83
C ILE A 166 -27.22 -32.41 12.47
N SER A 167 -27.66 -33.66 12.36
CA SER A 167 -29.01 -34.08 12.78
C SER A 167 -29.12 -34.58 14.23
N ASN A 168 -28.04 -35.06 14.85
CA ASN A 168 -28.14 -35.71 16.16
C ASN A 168 -27.55 -34.86 17.31
N LYS A 169 -28.43 -34.17 18.05
CA LYS A 169 -28.08 -33.27 19.17
C LYS A 169 -27.39 -33.98 20.35
N ARG A 170 -27.61 -35.29 20.52
CA ARG A 170 -27.00 -36.11 21.59
C ARG A 170 -25.52 -36.43 21.33
N GLU A 171 -25.15 -36.75 20.10
CA GLU A 171 -23.75 -37.09 19.74
C GLU A 171 -22.81 -35.88 19.89
N ARG A 172 -23.32 -34.66 19.65
CA ARG A 172 -22.57 -33.41 19.89
C ARG A 172 -22.23 -33.21 21.36
N ALA A 173 -23.16 -33.51 22.26
CA ALA A 173 -22.97 -33.33 23.70
C ALA A 173 -21.95 -34.32 24.27
N GLU A 174 -21.98 -35.58 23.81
CA GLU A 174 -20.98 -36.59 24.22
C GLU A 174 -19.58 -36.28 23.69
N PHE A 175 -19.47 -35.76 22.46
CA PHE A 175 -18.20 -35.32 21.89
C PHE A 175 -17.55 -34.18 22.69
N TRP A 176 -18.34 -33.18 23.09
CA TRP A 176 -17.85 -32.08 23.93
C TRP A 176 -17.49 -32.51 25.36
N LYS A 177 -18.12 -33.57 25.87
CA LYS A 177 -17.76 -34.14 27.18
C LYS A 177 -16.41 -34.85 27.15
N LYS A 178 -16.07 -35.49 26.03
CA LYS A 178 -14.83 -36.27 25.84
C LYS A 178 -13.60 -35.42 25.49
N ILE A 179 -13.80 -34.16 25.09
CA ILE A 179 -12.72 -33.18 24.83
C ILE A 179 -12.32 -32.41 26.10
N ASN A 180 -13.23 -32.34 27.09
CA ASN A 180 -13.02 -31.61 28.34
C ASN A 180 -12.66 -32.52 29.53
N GLU A 181 -12.33 -33.79 29.29
CA GLU A 181 -11.65 -34.72 30.21
C GLU A 181 -10.22 -34.95 29.70
#